data_AF-A0A094BF37-F1
#
_entry.id   AF-A0A094BF37-F1
#
_cell.length_a   1.000
_cell.length_b   1.000
_cell.length_c   1.000
_cell.angle_alpha   90.00
_cell.angle_beta   90.00
_cell.angle_gamma   90.00
#
_symmetry.space_group_name_H-M   'P 1'
#
loop_
_entity.id
_entity.type
_entity.pdbx_description
1 polymer ?
#
loop_
_entity_poly.entity_id
_entity_poly.type
_entity_poly.pdbx_seq_one_letter_code
_entity_poly.pdbx_strand_id
1 'polypeptide(L)'
;MGKSSSEDAKALASESPSSHVDTHGLIVSTMNDIPGYRVTNVLGTVYGLTVQSRNWGADIGAILRSIVGGEIKLFTNLMYRTRNTAQERLVGEAMGRGANAVIALRFDAAELCGFAQVCAYGTAVTVEKI
;
A
#
# COMPACT_ATOMS: atom_id res chain seq x y z
N MET A 1 -21.53 20.38 -5.97
CA MET A 1 -20.54 19.33 -6.35
C MET A 1 -20.35 18.42 -5.14
N GLY A 2 -21.25 17.46 -4.89
CA GLY A 2 -21.29 16.75 -3.60
C GLY A 2 -21.90 15.35 -3.64
N LYS A 3 -21.89 14.70 -4.81
CA LYS A 3 -22.45 13.35 -5.00
C LYS A 3 -21.42 12.21 -4.94
N SER A 4 -20.10 12.47 -4.96
CA SER A 4 -19.10 11.39 -5.14
C SER A 4 -18.76 10.61 -3.86
N SER A 5 -18.62 11.26 -2.70
CA SER A 5 -18.01 10.61 -1.53
C SER A 5 -18.84 9.47 -0.90
N SER A 6 -20.18 9.49 -0.98
CA SER A 6 -21.00 8.42 -0.40
C SER A 6 -21.04 7.16 -1.27
N GLU A 7 -20.91 7.31 -2.59
CA GLU A 7 -20.85 6.17 -3.53
C GLU A 7 -19.50 5.48 -3.42
N ASP A 8 -18.41 6.25 -3.32
CA ASP A 8 -17.07 5.74 -3.08
C ASP A 8 -16.99 4.91 -1.78
N ALA A 9 -17.61 5.40 -0.70
CA ALA A 9 -17.64 4.69 0.58
C ALA A 9 -18.43 3.37 0.51
N LYS A 10 -19.53 3.32 -0.26
CA LYS A 10 -20.29 2.07 -0.47
C LYS A 10 -19.51 1.06 -1.30
N ALA A 11 -18.84 1.52 -2.36
CA ALA A 11 -17.97 0.67 -3.18
C ALA A 11 -16.85 0.06 -2.32
N LEU A 12 -16.12 0.91 -1.58
CA LEU A 12 -15.07 0.48 -0.65
C LEU A 12 -15.57 -0.51 0.40
N ALA A 13 -16.78 -0.34 0.95
CA ALA A 13 -17.32 -1.28 1.94
C ALA A 13 -17.69 -2.66 1.35
N SER A 14 -17.92 -2.73 0.04
CA SER A 14 -18.30 -3.96 -0.67
C SER A 14 -17.11 -4.74 -1.25
N GLU A 15 -15.95 -4.10 -1.39
CA GLU A 15 -14.73 -4.75 -1.87
C GLU A 15 -14.22 -5.81 -0.88
N SER A 16 -13.59 -6.85 -1.42
CA SER A 16 -12.82 -7.79 -0.59
C SER A 16 -11.40 -7.26 -0.45
N PRO A 17 -10.84 -7.23 0.78
CA PRO A 17 -9.49 -6.74 0.99
C PRO A 17 -8.49 -7.60 0.21
N SER A 18 -7.55 -6.94 -0.47
CA SER A 18 -6.52 -7.61 -1.27
C SER A 18 -5.20 -6.85 -1.17
N SER A 19 -4.11 -7.56 -0.90
CA SER A 19 -2.74 -7.03 -0.94
C SER A 19 -2.11 -7.09 -2.33
N HIS A 20 -2.90 -7.41 -3.36
CA HIS A 20 -2.40 -7.48 -4.72
C HIS A 20 -2.07 -6.07 -5.23
N VAL A 21 -0.83 -5.90 -5.69
CA VAL A 21 -0.31 -4.71 -6.34
C VAL A 21 0.36 -5.16 -7.63
N ASP A 22 0.06 -4.52 -8.76
CA ASP A 22 0.80 -4.78 -9.99
C ASP A 22 2.22 -4.23 -9.86
N THR A 23 3.19 -5.13 -9.71
CA THR A 23 4.60 -4.77 -9.60
C THR A 23 5.30 -4.64 -10.95
N HIS A 24 4.59 -4.80 -12.07
CA HIS A 24 5.15 -4.73 -13.43
C HIS A 24 6.33 -5.70 -13.63
N GLY A 25 6.28 -6.86 -13.00
CA GLY A 25 7.34 -7.89 -13.05
C GLY A 25 8.48 -7.70 -12.05
N LEU A 26 8.46 -6.64 -11.23
CA LEU A 26 9.42 -6.45 -10.14
C LEU A 26 9.17 -7.47 -9.01
N ILE A 27 10.23 -8.12 -8.52
CA ILE A 27 10.11 -8.96 -7.32
C ILE A 27 10.08 -8.05 -6.09
N VAL A 28 9.01 -8.08 -5.31
CA VAL A 28 8.90 -7.29 -4.07
C VAL A 28 8.77 -8.26 -2.90
N SER A 29 9.71 -8.18 -1.96
CA SER A 29 9.81 -9.13 -0.84
C SER A 29 10.00 -8.40 0.48
N THR A 30 9.39 -8.95 1.53
CA THR A 30 9.66 -8.56 2.92
C THR A 30 10.94 -9.22 3.47
N MET A 31 11.48 -10.23 2.79
CA MET A 31 12.76 -10.85 3.17
C MET A 31 13.93 -9.93 2.82
N ASN A 32 15.07 -10.12 3.51
CA ASN A 32 16.29 -9.38 3.21
C ASN A 32 17.05 -9.96 2.01
N ASP A 33 16.70 -11.17 1.59
CA ASP A 33 17.24 -11.90 0.46
C ASP A 33 16.10 -12.44 -0.44
N ILE A 34 16.48 -13.01 -1.58
CA ILE A 34 15.54 -13.63 -2.53
C ILE A 34 16.08 -15.02 -2.88
N PRO A 35 15.58 -16.09 -2.23
CA PRO A 35 16.04 -17.45 -2.50
C PRO A 35 15.95 -17.81 -4.00
N GLY A 36 17.00 -18.42 -4.54
CA GLY A 36 17.12 -18.72 -5.98
C GLY A 36 17.60 -17.54 -6.83
N TYR A 37 17.89 -16.39 -6.22
CA TYR A 37 18.46 -15.22 -6.87
C TYR A 37 19.69 -14.71 -6.12
N ARG A 38 20.56 -14.03 -6.84
CA ARG A 38 21.73 -13.31 -6.31
C ARG A 38 21.55 -11.82 -6.54
N VAL A 39 21.74 -11.01 -5.50
CA VAL A 39 21.82 -9.55 -5.64
C VAL A 39 23.11 -9.17 -6.36
N THR A 40 23.00 -8.46 -7.48
CA THR A 40 24.13 -7.99 -8.29
C THR A 40 24.47 -6.53 -8.01
N ASN A 41 23.47 -5.67 -7.77
CA ASN A 41 23.68 -4.28 -7.37
C ASN A 41 22.65 -3.83 -6.33
N VAL A 42 23.08 -2.95 -5.43
CA VAL A 42 22.21 -2.25 -4.47
C VAL A 42 22.02 -0.82 -4.95
N LEU A 43 20.79 -0.44 -5.25
CA LEU A 43 20.40 0.88 -5.78
C LEU A 43 19.92 1.83 -4.67
N GLY A 44 20.04 1.40 -3.42
CA GLY A 44 19.73 2.17 -2.23
C GLY A 44 18.25 2.16 -1.85
N THR A 45 17.90 3.04 -0.91
CA THR A 45 16.57 3.10 -0.33
C THR A 45 15.55 3.70 -1.31
N VAL A 46 14.38 3.07 -1.37
CA VAL A 46 13.20 3.56 -2.08
C VAL A 46 11.99 3.61 -1.14
N TYR A 47 11.10 4.56 -1.35
CA TYR A 47 9.90 4.71 -0.56
C TYR A 47 8.73 5.26 -1.38
N GLY A 48 7.52 4.95 -0.94
CA GLY A 48 6.28 5.47 -1.47
C GLY A 48 5.37 5.90 -0.33
N LEU A 49 4.87 7.14 -0.39
CA LEU A 49 4.07 7.75 0.67
C LEU A 49 2.64 7.96 0.18
N THR A 50 1.68 7.91 1.10
CA THR A 50 0.32 8.39 0.86
C THR A 50 -0.26 8.98 2.14
N VAL A 51 -1.14 9.98 2.00
CA VAL A 51 -1.79 10.68 3.11
C VAL A 51 -3.28 10.74 2.79
N GLN A 52 -4.10 10.32 3.75
CA GLN A 52 -5.56 10.27 3.61
C GLN A 52 -6.23 11.20 4.63
N SER A 53 -7.24 11.94 4.16
CA SER A 53 -8.08 12.80 5.01
C SER A 53 -9.05 11.98 5.85
N ARG A 54 -9.18 12.35 7.14
CA ARG A 54 -10.20 11.80 8.06
C ARG A 54 -11.64 11.99 7.55
N ASN A 55 -11.91 13.00 6.72
CA ASN A 55 -13.26 13.34 6.27
C ASN A 55 -13.82 12.45 5.15
N TRP A 56 -13.06 11.48 4.63
CA TRP A 56 -13.56 10.61 3.55
C TRP A 56 -14.62 9.59 4.02
N GLY A 57 -14.77 9.38 5.34
CA GLY A 57 -15.71 8.40 5.92
C GLY A 57 -16.84 8.99 6.76
N ALA A 58 -17.16 10.28 6.61
CA ALA A 58 -18.01 11.02 7.56
C ALA A 58 -19.52 10.69 7.54
N ASP A 59 -19.97 9.67 6.80
CA ASP A 59 -21.34 9.15 6.93
C ASP A 59 -21.39 8.04 7.99
N ILE A 60 -21.34 8.46 9.26
CA ILE A 60 -21.37 7.66 10.49
C ILE A 60 -22.53 6.65 10.53
N GLY A 61 -23.63 6.88 9.80
CA GLY A 61 -24.79 5.98 9.70
C GLY A 61 -24.56 4.65 8.95
N ALA A 62 -23.46 4.50 8.21
CA ALA A 62 -23.07 3.23 7.58
C ALA A 62 -22.12 2.39 8.46
N ILE A 63 -21.35 3.03 9.34
CA ILE A 63 -20.35 2.42 10.23
C ILE A 63 -21.01 1.43 11.20
N LEU A 64 -22.17 1.77 11.77
CA LEU A 64 -22.88 0.89 12.72
C LEU A 64 -23.49 -0.36 12.06
N ARG A 65 -23.82 -0.33 10.76
CA ARG A 65 -24.33 -1.50 10.01
C ARG A 65 -23.22 -2.41 9.45
N SER A 66 -21.97 -1.93 9.45
CA SER A 66 -20.82 -2.60 8.86
C SER A 66 -20.06 -3.53 9.82
N ILE A 67 -20.37 -3.50 11.12
CA ILE A 67 -19.69 -4.34 12.12
C ILE A 67 -20.31 -5.74 12.07
N VAL A 68 -19.78 -6.57 11.17
CA VAL A 68 -20.11 -8.01 11.12
C VAL A 68 -18.86 -8.77 11.54
N GLY A 69 -18.90 -9.40 12.72
CA GLY A 69 -17.77 -10.18 13.24
C GLY A 69 -16.64 -9.38 13.88
N GLY A 70 -16.89 -8.12 14.28
CA GLY A 70 -15.92 -7.27 15.01
C GLY A 70 -15.00 -6.41 14.14
N GLU A 71 -15.00 -6.62 12.82
CA GLU A 71 -14.22 -5.82 11.87
C GLU A 71 -15.08 -4.73 11.20
N ILE A 72 -14.51 -3.54 10.98
CA ILE A 72 -15.13 -2.47 10.21
C ILE A 72 -14.59 -2.53 8.78
N LYS A 73 -15.26 -3.31 7.91
CA LYS A 73 -14.83 -3.58 6.51
C LYS A 73 -14.41 -2.34 5.73
N LEU A 74 -15.16 -1.25 5.86
CA LEU A 74 -14.84 0.02 5.21
C LEU A 74 -13.42 0.51 5.58
N PHE A 75 -13.07 0.49 6.86
CA PHE A 75 -11.75 0.91 7.32
C PHE A 75 -10.67 -0.10 6.94
N THR A 76 -10.96 -1.40 7.00
CA THR A 76 -10.02 -2.42 6.52
C THR A 76 -9.68 -2.20 5.05
N ASN A 77 -10.69 -2.07 4.19
CA ASN A 77 -10.50 -1.87 2.76
C ASN A 77 -9.78 -0.56 2.46
N LEU A 78 -10.08 0.51 3.20
CA LEU A 78 -9.34 1.77 3.13
C LEU A 78 -7.86 1.57 3.47
N MET A 79 -7.54 0.77 4.49
CA MET A 79 -6.15 0.48 4.88
C MET A 79 -5.42 -0.37 3.83
N TYR A 80 -6.08 -1.34 3.22
CA TYR A 80 -5.50 -2.09 2.09
C TYR A 80 -5.22 -1.18 0.90
N ARG A 81 -6.22 -0.40 0.46
CA ARG A 81 -6.05 0.54 -0.66
C ARG A 81 -4.91 1.52 -0.41
N THR A 82 -4.83 2.06 0.81
CA THR A 82 -3.79 3.02 1.20
C THR A 82 -2.40 2.38 1.15
N ARG A 83 -2.23 1.15 1.65
CA ARG A 83 -0.96 0.41 1.54
C ARG A 83 -0.60 0.07 0.10
N ASN A 84 -1.57 -0.37 -0.69
CA ASN A 84 -1.36 -0.70 -2.09
C ASN A 84 -0.87 0.54 -2.88
N THR A 85 -1.52 1.69 -2.70
CA THR A 85 -1.05 2.96 -3.32
C THR A 85 0.35 3.36 -2.87
N ALA A 86 0.70 3.17 -1.60
CA ALA A 86 2.07 3.43 -1.13
C ALA A 86 3.08 2.49 -1.79
N GLN A 87 2.76 1.20 -1.90
CA GLN A 87 3.60 0.21 -2.56
C GLN A 87 3.72 0.45 -4.07
N GLU A 88 2.66 0.83 -4.76
CA GLU A 88 2.69 1.22 -6.18
C GLU A 88 3.68 2.36 -6.43
N ARG A 89 3.66 3.39 -5.57
CA ARG A 89 4.61 4.51 -5.64
C ARG A 89 6.05 4.08 -5.39
N LEU A 90 6.26 3.20 -4.40
CA LEU A 90 7.57 2.60 -4.14
C LEU A 90 8.09 1.79 -5.35
N VAL A 91 7.21 1.01 -6.00
CA VAL A 91 7.55 0.24 -7.19
C VAL A 91 7.94 1.17 -8.33
N GLY A 92 7.16 2.24 -8.56
CA GLY A 92 7.50 3.25 -9.57
C GLY A 92 8.87 3.88 -9.35
N GLU A 93 9.21 4.21 -8.10
CA GLU A 93 10.53 4.74 -7.74
C GLU A 93 11.66 3.72 -7.97
N ALA A 94 11.43 2.44 -7.60
CA ALA A 94 12.39 1.37 -7.84
C ALA A 94 12.64 1.15 -9.34
N MET A 95 11.57 1.12 -10.14
CA MET A 95 11.65 0.99 -11.60
C MET A 95 12.39 2.17 -12.23
N GLY A 96 12.11 3.40 -11.78
CA GLY A 96 12.80 4.61 -12.25
C GLY A 96 14.32 4.59 -12.04
N ARG A 97 14.79 3.79 -11.07
CA ARG A 97 16.22 3.58 -10.79
C ARG A 97 16.82 2.36 -11.51
N GLY A 98 16.04 1.65 -12.31
CA GLY A 98 16.47 0.44 -13.01
C GLY A 98 16.53 -0.82 -12.12
N ALA A 99 15.83 -0.83 -10.99
CA ALA A 99 15.71 -2.02 -10.16
C ALA A 99 14.89 -3.09 -10.87
N ASN A 100 15.13 -4.36 -10.55
CA ASN A 100 14.22 -5.47 -10.88
C ASN A 100 13.70 -6.20 -9.64
N ALA A 101 14.12 -5.77 -8.45
CA ALA A 101 13.55 -6.20 -7.19
C ALA A 101 13.62 -5.13 -6.08
N VAL A 102 12.75 -5.27 -5.09
CA VAL A 102 12.82 -4.60 -3.79
C VAL A 102 12.84 -5.66 -2.70
N ILE A 103 13.86 -5.58 -1.84
CA ILE A 103 13.99 -6.41 -0.64
C ILE A 103 13.68 -5.59 0.61
N ALA A 104 13.43 -6.28 1.71
CA ALA A 104 13.13 -5.71 3.01
C ALA A 104 11.97 -4.69 2.96
N LEU A 105 10.93 -4.98 2.16
CA LEU A 105 9.72 -4.16 2.14
C LEU A 105 9.12 -4.07 3.55
N ARG A 106 8.89 -2.86 4.02
CA ARG A 106 8.22 -2.57 5.29
C ARG A 106 7.19 -1.47 5.06
N PHE A 107 6.24 -1.40 6.00
CA PHE A 107 5.31 -0.29 6.09
C PHE A 107 5.49 0.43 7.41
N ASP A 108 5.48 1.76 7.34
CA ASP A 108 5.27 2.63 8.49
C ASP A 108 3.90 3.32 8.32
N ALA A 109 3.25 3.62 9.44
CA ALA A 109 1.98 4.33 9.47
C ALA A 109 1.95 5.25 10.67
N ALA A 110 1.54 6.50 10.45
CA ALA A 110 1.42 7.49 11.52
C ALA A 110 0.21 8.39 11.28
N GLU A 111 -0.14 9.18 12.29
CA GLU A 111 -1.07 10.28 12.15
C GLU A 111 -0.29 11.60 12.13
N LEU A 112 -0.57 12.46 11.16
CA LEU A 112 -0.01 13.81 11.06
C LEU A 112 -1.15 14.82 10.95
N CYS A 113 -1.32 15.69 11.95
CA CYS A 113 -2.33 16.77 11.95
C CYS A 113 -3.76 16.31 11.63
N GLY A 114 -4.18 15.13 12.11
CA GLY A 114 -5.51 14.59 11.81
C GLY A 114 -5.61 13.85 10.47
N PHE A 115 -4.49 13.62 9.78
CA PHE A 115 -4.41 12.82 8.56
C PHE A 115 -3.69 11.50 8.84
N ALA A 116 -4.19 10.40 8.26
CA ALA A 116 -3.49 9.13 8.31
C ALA A 116 -2.44 9.09 7.19
N GLN A 117 -1.19 8.80 7.54
CA GLN A 117 -0.13 8.56 6.56
C GLN A 117 0.28 7.07 6.57
N VAL A 118 0.66 6.59 5.39
CA VAL A 118 1.31 5.29 5.22
C VAL A 118 2.51 5.45 4.30
N CYS A 119 3.64 4.88 4.72
CA CYS A 119 4.88 4.82 3.98
C CYS A 119 5.22 3.35 3.70
N ALA A 120 5.35 2.98 2.43
CA ALA A 120 6.05 1.76 2.04
C ALA A 120 7.52 2.11 1.83
N TYR A 121 8.45 1.31 2.36
CA TYR A 121 9.89 1.53 2.15
C TYR A 121 10.66 0.21 2.07
N GLY A 122 11.81 0.24 1.40
CA GLY A 122 12.69 -0.92 1.24
C GLY A 122 13.97 -0.57 0.49
N THR A 123 14.69 -1.59 0.03
CA THR A 123 15.93 -1.42 -0.72
C THR A 123 15.73 -1.90 -2.15
N ALA A 124 15.93 -0.99 -3.11
CA ALA A 124 15.94 -1.32 -4.53
C ALA A 124 17.24 -2.03 -4.88
N VAL A 125 17.14 -3.13 -5.62
CA VAL A 125 18.28 -3.96 -6.03
C VAL A 125 18.07 -4.47 -7.46
N THR A 126 19.18 -4.87 -8.09
CA THR A 126 19.14 -5.77 -9.25
C THR A 126 19.50 -7.17 -8.79
N VAL A 127 18.75 -8.17 -9.27
CA VAL A 127 18.99 -9.59 -8.98
C VAL A 127 19.03 -10.43 -10.25
N GLU A 128 19.79 -11.51 -10.19
CA GLU A 128 19.90 -12.52 -11.25
C GLU A 128 19.58 -13.91 -10.70
N LYS A 129 18.94 -14.77 -11.50
CA LYS A 129 18.61 -16.14 -11.10
C LYS A 129 19.90 -16.97 -10.99
N ILE A 130 20.01 -17.77 -9.93
CA ILE A 130 21.12 -18.72 -9.71
C ILE A 130 20.83 -20.04 -10.45
#